data_AF-A0AA51F4A0-F1
#
_entry.id   AF-A0AA51F4A0-F1
#
_cell.length_a   1.000
_cell.length_b   1.000
_cell.length_c   1.000
_cell.angle_alpha   90.00
_cell.angle_beta   90.00
_cell.angle_gamma   90.00
#
_symmetry.space_group_name_H-M   'P 1'
#
loop_
_entity.id
_entity.type
_entity.pdbx_description
1 polymer ?
#
loop_
_entity_poly.entity_id
_entity_poly.type
_entity_poly.pdbx_seq_one_letter_code
_entity_poly.pdbx_strand_id
1 'polypeptide(L)'
;MSLQWTIIASFLYTEIAIVLLLTLPIASPARWKKFFQSKFLAYISAQATIYFLVLIGVLVLCLLDAIREMQKYSNPETSDHQHLDAEMQGNMRLFRAQRNFYISGFALFLLIVIRRLVQMISELASLLAQAEANFRQAQSATITAKTLLQKQGDDDSKSMKEIEDLRSQILTLEKELSKEKKDKEAVKSQAESLNKEYDRLAEEHSRLQKKVTIAGGDKK
;
A
#
# COMPACT_ATOMS: atom_id res chain seq x y z
N MET A 1 14.38 55.11 8.50
CA MET A 1 14.03 54.51 7.19
C MET A 1 12.54 54.68 6.98
N SER A 2 12.07 54.86 5.74
CA SER A 2 10.61 54.93 5.48
C SER A 2 9.95 53.61 5.92
N LEU A 3 8.70 53.71 6.37
CA LEU A 3 7.87 52.61 6.87
C LEU A 3 7.78 51.45 5.83
N GLN A 4 7.72 51.79 4.54
CA GLN A 4 7.74 50.81 3.45
C GLN A 4 8.98 49.90 3.51
N TRP A 5 10.17 50.48 3.64
CA TRP A 5 11.42 49.71 3.65
C TRP A 5 11.61 48.91 4.94
N THR A 6 11.03 49.34 6.06
CA THR A 6 11.02 48.54 7.28
C THR A 6 10.12 47.31 7.15
N ILE A 7 8.97 47.43 6.46
CA ILE A 7 8.11 46.28 6.17
C ILE A 7 8.85 45.28 5.27
N ILE A 8 9.44 45.73 4.17
CA ILE A 8 10.17 44.83 3.24
C ILE A 8 11.36 44.16 3.94
N ALA A 9 12.09 44.90 4.79
CA ALA A 9 13.17 44.31 5.58
C ALA A 9 12.67 43.26 6.59
N SER A 10 11.55 43.53 7.28
CA SER A 10 10.94 42.55 8.19
C SER A 10 10.48 41.28 7.46
N PHE A 11 9.96 41.45 6.25
CA PHE A 11 9.58 40.36 5.37
C PHE A 11 10.81 39.52 4.99
N LEU A 12 11.89 40.17 4.54
CA LEU A 12 13.17 39.49 4.24
C LEU A 12 13.72 38.70 5.44
N TYR A 13 13.70 39.26 6.65
CA TYR A 13 14.17 38.54 7.83
C TYR A 13 13.30 37.32 8.15
N THR A 14 11.99 37.42 7.93
CA THR A 14 11.07 36.31 8.06
C THR A 14 11.39 35.21 7.04
N GLU A 15 11.68 35.59 5.79
CA GLU A 15 12.08 34.65 4.74
C GLU A 15 13.38 33.92 5.08
N ILE A 16 14.40 34.65 5.54
CA ILE A 16 15.68 34.06 5.98
C ILE A 16 15.43 33.04 7.10
N ALA A 17 14.61 33.40 8.10
CA ALA A 17 14.28 32.50 9.19
C ALA A 17 13.56 31.23 8.69
N ILE A 18 12.61 31.37 7.75
CA ILE A 18 11.91 30.24 7.14
C ILE A 18 12.88 29.35 6.36
N VAL A 19 13.76 29.92 5.53
CA VAL A 19 14.74 29.14 4.76
C VAL A 19 15.70 28.40 5.67
N LEU A 20 16.24 29.04 6.70
CA LEU A 20 17.10 28.38 7.68
C LEU A 20 16.37 27.23 8.37
N LEU A 21 15.11 27.46 8.75
CA LEU A 21 14.30 26.46 9.44
C LEU A 21 13.91 25.28 8.53
N LEU A 22 13.71 25.51 7.23
CA LEU A 22 13.42 24.47 6.24
C LEU A 22 14.66 23.71 5.75
N THR A 23 15.83 24.34 5.73
CA THR A 23 17.08 23.71 5.28
C THR A 23 17.78 22.92 6.37
N LEU A 24 17.62 23.31 7.64
CA LEU A 24 18.18 22.55 8.76
C LEU A 24 17.42 21.22 8.95
N PRO A 25 18.13 20.11 9.27
CA PRO A 25 17.55 18.79 9.48
C PRO A 25 16.80 18.66 10.82
N ILE A 26 16.14 19.72 11.29
CA ILE A 26 15.42 19.76 12.57
C ILE A 26 14.12 18.93 12.51
N ALA A 27 13.45 18.96 11.35
CA ALA A 27 12.16 18.32 11.14
C ALA A 27 12.17 17.34 9.97
N SER A 28 11.62 16.14 10.18
CA SER A 28 11.52 15.14 9.13
C SER A 28 10.51 15.57 8.05
N PRO A 29 10.70 15.17 6.78
CA PRO A 29 9.78 15.52 5.69
C PRO A 29 8.31 15.18 5.99
N ALA A 30 8.06 14.07 6.70
CA ALA A 30 6.72 13.68 7.11
C ALA A 30 6.07 14.67 8.11
N ARG A 31 6.85 15.23 9.04
CA ARG A 31 6.37 16.27 9.99
C ARG A 31 6.03 17.56 9.23
N TRP A 32 6.89 17.95 8.30
CA TRP A 32 6.66 19.09 7.42
C TRP A 32 5.40 18.93 6.56
N LYS A 33 5.20 17.77 5.96
CA LYS A 33 3.99 17.47 5.19
C LYS A 33 2.73 17.59 6.04
N LYS A 34 2.72 17.05 7.27
CA LYS A 34 1.57 17.20 8.17
C LYS A 34 1.30 18.66 8.54
N PHE A 35 2.36 19.45 8.75
CA PHE A 35 2.24 20.88 9.00
C PHE A 35 1.64 21.61 7.78
N PHE A 36 2.25 21.44 6.60
CA PHE A 36 1.80 22.05 5.34
C PHE A 36 0.40 21.61 4.88
N GLN A 37 0.00 20.37 5.18
CA GLN A 37 -1.33 19.83 4.86
C GLN A 37 -2.37 20.07 5.98
N SER A 38 -2.04 20.84 7.02
CA SER A 38 -3.03 21.22 8.03
C SER A 38 -4.16 22.03 7.39
N LYS A 39 -5.40 21.87 7.90
CA LYS A 39 -6.61 22.51 7.31
C LYS A 39 -6.47 24.03 7.16
N PHE A 40 -5.73 24.66 8.07
CA PHE A 40 -5.40 26.08 8.03
C PHE A 40 -4.48 26.44 6.85
N LEU A 41 -3.38 25.71 6.67
CA LEU A 41 -2.45 25.94 5.58
C LEU A 41 -3.02 25.52 4.21
N ALA A 42 -3.88 24.51 4.17
CA ALA A 42 -4.59 24.11 2.95
C ALA A 42 -5.51 25.24 2.44
N TYR A 43 -6.25 25.91 3.32
CA TYR A 43 -7.06 27.08 2.96
C TYR A 43 -6.21 28.23 2.42
N ILE A 44 -5.07 28.51 3.06
CA ILE A 44 -4.10 29.52 2.60
C ILE A 44 -3.53 29.13 1.24
N SER A 45 -3.21 27.85 1.01
CA SER A 45 -2.59 27.36 -0.22
C SER A 45 -3.48 27.52 -1.46
N ALA A 46 -4.80 27.44 -1.30
CA ALA A 46 -5.75 27.60 -2.41
C ALA A 46 -5.66 28.98 -3.05
N GLN A 47 -5.47 30.02 -2.23
CA GLN A 47 -5.33 31.40 -2.69
C GLN A 47 -3.86 31.87 -2.75
N ALA A 48 -2.92 31.05 -2.24
CA ALA A 48 -1.50 31.39 -2.14
C ALA A 48 -0.88 31.76 -3.49
N THR A 49 -1.32 31.14 -4.60
CA THR A 49 -0.80 31.46 -5.93
C THR A 49 -1.07 32.91 -6.32
N ILE A 50 -2.27 33.43 -6.03
CA ILE A 50 -2.63 34.81 -6.33
C ILE A 50 -1.88 35.77 -5.40
N TYR A 51 -1.87 35.50 -4.09
CA TYR A 51 -1.12 36.31 -3.14
C TYR A 51 0.39 36.34 -3.46
N PHE A 52 0.95 35.21 -3.87
CA PHE A 52 2.35 35.10 -4.28
C PHE A 52 2.66 35.94 -5.52
N LEU A 53 1.78 35.92 -6.53
CA LEU A 53 1.97 36.72 -7.74
C LEU A 53 1.88 38.22 -7.44
N VAL A 54 0.91 38.64 -6.62
CA VAL A 54 0.79 40.03 -6.17
C VAL A 54 2.02 40.46 -5.38
N LEU A 55 2.49 39.62 -4.46
CA LEU A 55 3.68 39.88 -3.65
C LEU A 55 4.94 40.02 -4.50
N ILE A 56 5.12 39.15 -5.50
CA ILE A 56 6.19 39.31 -6.51
C ILE A 56 6.06 40.66 -7.22
N GLY A 57 4.85 41.02 -7.67
CA GLY A 57 4.61 42.30 -8.32
C GLY A 57 5.05 43.49 -7.46
N VAL A 58 4.68 43.48 -6.17
CA VAL A 58 5.09 44.52 -5.21
C VAL A 58 6.61 44.56 -5.02
N LEU A 59 7.27 43.41 -4.87
CA LEU A 59 8.72 43.34 -4.70
C LEU A 59 9.47 43.78 -5.96
N VAL A 60 8.98 43.44 -7.16
CA VAL A 60 9.52 43.92 -8.43
C VAL A 60 9.38 45.44 -8.55
N LEU A 61 8.23 46.01 -8.21
CA LEU A 61 8.06 47.47 -8.22
C LEU A 61 9.03 48.15 -7.25
N CYS A 62 9.18 47.61 -6.03
CA CYS A 62 10.16 48.15 -5.06
C CYS A 62 11.60 48.03 -5.57
N LEU A 63 11.93 46.94 -6.26
CA LEU A 63 13.24 46.75 -6.88
C LEU A 63 13.49 47.78 -7.98
N LEU A 64 12.51 48.00 -8.86
CA LEU A 64 12.57 49.00 -9.92
C LEU A 64 12.68 50.43 -9.36
N ASP A 65 11.94 50.74 -8.29
CA ASP A 65 12.06 52.02 -7.60
C ASP A 65 13.47 52.21 -7.01
N ALA A 66 14.05 51.18 -6.40
CA ALA A 66 15.41 51.23 -5.87
C ALA A 66 16.47 51.39 -6.98
N ILE A 67 16.30 50.71 -8.13
CA ILE A 67 17.16 50.88 -9.32
C ILE A 67 17.06 52.31 -9.84
N ARG A 68 15.84 52.84 -9.97
CA ARG A 68 15.60 54.20 -10.44
C ARG A 68 16.24 55.23 -9.51
N GLU A 69 16.08 55.07 -8.19
CA GLU A 69 16.74 55.94 -7.20
C GLU A 69 18.27 55.82 -7.29
N MET A 70 18.82 54.61 -7.45
CA MET A 70 20.26 54.40 -7.57
C MET A 70 20.81 55.11 -8.81
N GLN A 71 20.15 54.98 -9.96
CA GLN A 71 20.55 55.65 -11.19
C GLN A 71 20.44 57.18 -11.06
N LYS A 72 19.35 57.67 -10.45
CA LYS A 72 19.12 59.11 -10.25
C LYS A 72 20.20 59.77 -9.38
N TYR A 73 20.66 59.08 -8.33
CA TYR A 73 21.65 59.64 -7.41
C TYR A 73 23.10 59.23 -7.74
N SER A 74 23.33 58.45 -8.80
CA SER A 74 24.67 58.03 -9.23
C SER A 74 25.38 59.04 -10.14
N ASN A 75 24.63 59.91 -10.83
CA ASN A 75 25.18 61.04 -11.59
C ASN A 75 24.71 62.35 -10.94
N PRO A 76 25.48 62.94 -10.01
CA PRO A 76 25.14 64.26 -9.51
C PRO A 76 25.30 65.28 -10.65
N GLU A 77 24.22 65.96 -11.01
CA GLU A 77 24.31 67.13 -11.90
C GLU A 77 25.18 68.19 -11.22
N THR A 78 26.37 68.43 -11.77
CA THR A 78 27.31 69.48 -11.34
C THR A 78 26.64 70.84 -11.44
N SER A 79 25.99 71.26 -10.37
CA SER A 79 25.47 72.61 -10.20
C SER A 79 26.45 73.39 -9.35
N ASP A 80 27.12 74.34 -10.00
CA ASP A 80 28.10 75.25 -9.43
C ASP A 80 27.53 75.94 -8.17
N HIS A 81 28.31 75.91 -7.08
CA HIS A 81 28.13 76.68 -5.82
C HIS A 81 27.37 76.09 -4.60
N GLN A 82 27.20 74.77 -4.46
CA GLN A 82 26.80 74.13 -3.17
C GLN A 82 27.48 72.77 -2.90
N HIS A 83 28.74 72.66 -3.33
CA HIS A 83 29.45 71.41 -3.62
C HIS A 83 29.43 70.34 -2.51
N LEU A 84 29.88 70.63 -1.28
CA LEU A 84 30.07 69.55 -0.29
C LEU A 84 28.77 69.03 0.35
N ASP A 85 27.87 69.91 0.80
CA ASP A 85 26.67 69.48 1.51
C ASP A 85 25.66 68.80 0.57
N ALA A 86 25.56 69.27 -0.68
CA ALA A 86 24.70 68.66 -1.69
C ALA A 86 25.25 67.29 -2.15
N GLU A 87 26.58 67.17 -2.35
CA GLU A 87 27.21 65.88 -2.65
C GLU A 87 27.08 64.89 -1.50
N MET A 88 27.28 65.33 -0.25
CA MET A 88 27.14 64.48 0.93
C MET A 88 25.70 63.96 1.08
N GLN A 89 24.69 64.81 0.81
CA GLN A 89 23.28 64.38 0.79
C GLN A 89 22.97 63.44 -0.38
N GLY A 90 23.55 63.66 -1.56
CA GLY A 90 23.43 62.78 -2.73
C GLY A 90 23.99 61.39 -2.45
N ASN A 91 25.22 61.32 -1.94
CA ASN A 91 25.89 60.08 -1.56
C ASN A 91 25.09 59.31 -0.50
N MET A 92 24.54 59.99 0.51
CA MET A 92 23.71 59.35 1.53
C MET A 92 22.40 58.76 0.97
N ARG A 93 21.80 59.40 -0.05
CA ARG A 93 20.62 58.86 -0.75
C ARG A 93 21.00 57.68 -1.65
N LEU A 94 22.16 57.71 -2.29
CA LEU A 94 22.68 56.60 -3.09
C LEU A 94 22.91 55.35 -2.23
N PHE A 95 23.58 55.47 -1.08
CA PHE A 95 23.77 54.34 -0.16
C PHE A 95 22.44 53.76 0.35
N ARG A 96 21.44 54.62 0.57
CA ARG A 96 20.09 54.18 0.94
C ARG A 96 19.45 53.36 -0.18
N ALA A 97 19.53 53.84 -1.43
CA ALA A 97 19.00 53.15 -2.60
C ALA A 97 19.71 51.81 -2.85
N GLN A 98 21.03 51.75 -2.70
CA GLN A 98 21.82 50.50 -2.80
C GLN A 98 21.36 49.45 -1.80
N ARG A 99 21.25 49.81 -0.52
CA ARG A 99 20.78 48.89 0.50
C ARG A 99 19.34 48.44 0.24
N ASN A 100 18.47 49.36 -0.16
CA ASN A 100 17.08 49.06 -0.48
C ASN A 100 16.97 48.09 -1.68
N PHE A 101 17.81 48.26 -2.71
CA PHE A 101 17.94 47.35 -3.83
C PHE A 101 18.30 45.93 -3.38
N TYR A 102 19.32 45.79 -2.52
CA TYR A 102 19.69 44.49 -1.97
C TYR A 102 18.55 43.86 -1.17
N ILE A 103 17.88 44.63 -0.31
CA ILE A 103 16.75 44.13 0.49
C ILE A 103 15.63 43.58 -0.40
N SER A 104 15.18 44.35 -1.40
CA SER A 104 14.13 43.90 -2.34
C SER A 104 14.57 42.75 -3.22
N GLY A 105 15.83 42.76 -3.68
CA GLY A 105 16.38 41.73 -4.55
C GLY A 105 16.53 40.38 -3.83
N PHE A 106 17.09 40.39 -2.62
CA PHE A 106 17.17 39.19 -1.79
C PHE A 106 15.79 38.68 -1.40
N ALA A 107 14.84 39.57 -1.08
CA ALA A 107 13.49 39.14 -0.72
C ALA A 107 12.80 38.43 -1.89
N LEU A 108 12.90 39.02 -3.09
CA LEU A 108 12.35 38.40 -4.31
C LEU A 108 12.99 37.03 -4.59
N PHE A 109 14.31 36.92 -4.44
CA PHE A 109 15.01 35.66 -4.62
C PHE A 109 14.58 34.60 -3.59
N LEU A 110 14.60 34.94 -2.29
CA LEU A 110 14.24 34.01 -1.22
C LEU A 110 12.78 33.59 -1.30
N LEU A 111 11.88 34.47 -1.73
CA LEU A 111 10.47 34.13 -1.97
C LEU A 111 10.32 32.96 -2.96
N ILE A 112 11.06 33.01 -4.06
CA ILE A 112 11.07 31.94 -5.07
C ILE A 112 11.70 30.66 -4.50
N VAL A 113 12.81 30.79 -3.76
CA VAL A 113 13.48 29.66 -3.10
C VAL A 113 12.54 28.97 -2.11
N ILE A 114 11.84 29.72 -1.25
CA ILE A 114 10.88 29.16 -0.28
C ILE A 114 9.79 28.39 -1.00
N ARG A 115 9.19 28.97 -2.05
CA ARG A 115 8.16 28.27 -2.83
C ARG A 115 8.69 26.94 -3.38
N ARG A 116 9.90 26.95 -3.93
CA ARG A 116 10.54 25.74 -4.47
C ARG A 116 10.82 24.70 -3.37
N LEU A 117 11.32 25.13 -2.21
CA LEU A 117 11.60 24.25 -1.07
C LEU A 117 10.33 23.60 -0.54
N VAL A 118 9.25 24.36 -0.33
CA VAL A 118 7.98 23.84 0.19
C VAL A 118 7.38 22.80 -0.76
N GLN A 119 7.42 23.06 -2.07
CA GLN A 119 6.97 22.10 -3.09
C GLN A 119 7.79 20.80 -3.04
N MET A 120 9.12 20.92 -3.06
CA MET A 120 10.03 19.77 -3.06
C MET A 120 9.89 18.94 -1.77
N ILE A 121 9.77 19.57 -0.60
CA ILE A 121 9.56 18.86 0.68
C ILE A 121 8.22 18.10 0.67
N SER A 122 7.17 18.73 0.13
CA SER A 122 5.84 18.11 0.04
C SER A 122 5.84 16.91 -0.90
N GLU A 123 6.52 17.01 -2.05
CA GLU A 123 6.71 15.92 -3.01
C GLU A 123 7.51 14.77 -2.39
N LEU A 124 8.65 15.07 -1.75
CA LEU A 124 9.51 14.08 -1.10
C LEU A 124 8.74 13.33 -0.01
N ALA A 125 7.95 14.04 0.81
CA ALA A 125 7.14 13.42 1.83
C ALA A 125 5.95 12.61 1.27
N SER A 126 5.46 12.92 0.06
CA SER A 126 4.50 12.07 -0.66
C SER A 126 5.17 10.80 -1.17
N LEU A 127 6.34 10.94 -1.79
CA LEU A 127 7.12 9.82 -2.30
C LEU A 127 7.54 8.84 -1.18
N LEU A 128 8.00 9.35 -0.04
CA LEU A 128 8.32 8.50 1.12
C LEU A 128 7.10 7.74 1.64
N ALA A 129 5.94 8.41 1.75
CA ALA A 129 4.71 7.76 2.19
C ALA A 129 4.24 6.68 1.19
N GLN A 130 4.37 6.94 -0.12
CA GLN A 130 4.06 5.96 -1.16
C GLN A 130 5.04 4.79 -1.16
N ALA A 131 6.34 5.05 -0.98
CA ALA A 131 7.35 3.99 -0.89
C ALA A 131 7.12 3.09 0.33
N GLU A 132 6.79 3.66 1.49
CA GLU A 132 6.45 2.90 2.69
C GLU A 132 5.18 2.06 2.50
N ALA A 133 4.14 2.63 1.87
CA ALA A 133 2.91 1.91 1.54
C ALA A 133 3.18 0.76 0.56
N ASN A 134 3.95 0.99 -0.51
CA ASN A 134 4.32 -0.01 -1.49
C ASN A 134 5.14 -1.14 -0.86
N PHE A 135 6.09 -0.81 0.02
CA PHE A 135 6.88 -1.81 0.74
C PHE A 135 6.00 -2.68 1.63
N ARG A 136 5.08 -2.07 2.40
CA ARG A 136 4.11 -2.82 3.22
C ARG A 136 3.18 -3.70 2.39
N GLN A 137 2.74 -3.23 1.23
CA GLN A 137 1.92 -4.02 0.31
C GLN A 137 2.69 -5.22 -0.26
N ALA A 138 3.94 -5.03 -0.69
CA ALA A 138 4.79 -6.11 -1.17
C ALA A 138 5.05 -7.16 -0.08
N GLN A 139 5.32 -6.73 1.15
CA GLN A 139 5.51 -7.62 2.29
C GLN A 139 4.22 -8.39 2.62
N SER A 140 3.07 -7.71 2.64
CA SER A 140 1.76 -8.33 2.90
C SER A 140 1.40 -9.34 1.82
N ALA A 141 1.66 -9.03 0.54
CA ALA A 141 1.47 -9.95 -0.58
C ALA A 141 2.36 -11.19 -0.46
N THR A 142 3.63 -11.01 -0.04
CA THR A 142 4.58 -12.11 0.17
C THR A 142 4.15 -13.01 1.33
N ILE A 143 3.72 -12.43 2.45
CA ILE A 143 3.19 -13.18 3.59
C ILE A 143 1.95 -13.96 3.17
N THR A 144 1.01 -13.30 2.47
CA THR A 144 -0.21 -13.95 1.97
C THR A 144 0.12 -15.11 1.03
N ALA A 145 1.02 -14.91 0.07
CA ALA A 145 1.49 -15.96 -0.82
C ALA A 145 2.12 -17.13 -0.04
N LYS A 146 2.99 -16.85 0.94
CA LYS A 146 3.59 -17.89 1.79
C LYS A 146 2.54 -18.67 2.58
N THR A 147 1.55 -17.99 3.16
CA THR A 147 0.47 -18.65 3.91
C THR A 147 -0.42 -19.52 3.01
N LEU A 148 -0.70 -19.07 1.78
CA LEU A 148 -1.45 -19.87 0.80
C LEU A 148 -0.65 -21.10 0.38
N LEU A 149 0.65 -20.96 0.08
CA LEU A 149 1.52 -22.08 -0.26
C LEU A 149 1.65 -23.10 0.89
N GLN A 150 1.77 -22.62 2.14
CA GLN A 150 1.78 -23.51 3.31
C GLN A 150 0.45 -24.24 3.49
N LYS A 151 -0.68 -23.54 3.33
CA LYS A 151 -2.01 -24.15 3.44
C LYS A 151 -2.24 -25.21 2.36
N GLN A 152 -1.77 -24.96 1.14
CA GLN A 152 -1.85 -25.92 0.04
C GLN A 152 -0.99 -27.17 0.29
N GLY A 153 0.23 -27.00 0.81
CA GLY A 153 1.07 -28.14 1.21
C GLY A 153 0.49 -28.97 2.36
N ASP A 154 -0.22 -28.33 3.30
CA ASP A 154 -0.87 -29.01 4.43
C ASP A 154 -2.13 -29.80 3.97
N ASP A 155 -2.90 -29.26 3.02
CA ASP A 155 -4.04 -29.95 2.39
C ASP A 155 -3.60 -31.14 1.53
N ASP A 156 -2.49 -31.02 0.78
CA ASP A 156 -1.91 -32.14 0.02
C ASP A 156 -1.46 -33.27 0.96
N SER A 157 -0.90 -32.93 2.13
CA SER A 157 -0.47 -33.93 3.12
C SER A 157 -1.63 -34.68 3.78
N LYS A 158 -2.78 -34.01 4.01
CA LYS A 158 -4.00 -34.63 4.54
C LYS A 158 -4.68 -35.50 3.49
N SER A 159 -4.77 -35.00 2.25
CA SER A 159 -5.33 -35.74 1.13
C SER A 159 -4.54 -37.03 0.84
N MET A 160 -3.21 -37.00 0.97
CA MET A 160 -2.37 -38.20 0.80
C MET A 160 -2.67 -39.27 1.85
N LYS A 161 -2.92 -38.89 3.11
CA LYS A 161 -3.27 -39.85 4.19
C LYS A 161 -4.64 -40.49 3.98
N GLU A 162 -5.64 -39.70 3.58
CA GLU A 162 -6.98 -40.24 3.26
C GLU A 162 -6.93 -41.23 2.07
N ILE A 163 -6.09 -40.96 1.06
CA ILE A 163 -5.90 -41.88 -0.07
C ILE A 163 -5.28 -43.20 0.37
N GLU A 164 -4.30 -43.18 1.28
CA GLU A 164 -3.67 -44.40 1.82
C GLU A 164 -4.67 -45.23 2.64
N ASP A 165 -5.47 -44.58 3.50
CA ASP A 165 -6.49 -45.24 4.31
C ASP A 165 -7.60 -45.87 3.45
N LEU A 166 -8.06 -45.15 2.41
CA LEU A 166 -9.05 -45.68 1.46
C LEU A 166 -8.50 -46.87 0.68
N ARG A 167 -7.22 -46.87 0.29
CA ARG A 167 -6.59 -48.04 -0.36
C ARG A 167 -6.54 -49.26 0.55
N SER A 168 -6.23 -49.05 1.84
CA SER A 168 -6.27 -50.12 2.85
C SER A 168 -7.69 -50.70 3.03
N GLN A 169 -8.70 -49.83 3.06
CA GLN A 169 -10.10 -50.27 3.12
C GLN A 169 -10.54 -51.05 1.87
N ILE A 170 -10.12 -50.62 0.67
CA ILE A 170 -10.40 -51.36 -0.57
C ILE A 170 -9.79 -52.77 -0.52
N LEU A 171 -8.53 -52.92 -0.08
CA LEU A 171 -7.87 -54.22 0.02
C LEU A 171 -8.55 -55.16 1.03
N THR A 172 -9.01 -54.63 2.16
CA THR A 172 -9.73 -55.42 3.16
C THR A 172 -11.10 -55.86 2.64
N LEU A 173 -11.85 -54.95 2.02
CA LEU A 173 -13.14 -55.26 1.40
C LEU A 173 -13.01 -56.27 0.24
N GLU A 174 -11.97 -56.18 -0.59
CA GLU A 174 -11.72 -57.17 -1.64
C GLU A 174 -11.44 -58.57 -1.07
N LYS A 175 -10.71 -58.64 0.05
CA LYS A 175 -10.43 -59.90 0.75
C LYS A 175 -11.69 -60.49 1.36
N GLU A 176 -12.54 -59.67 1.98
CA GLU A 176 -13.83 -60.08 2.51
C GLU A 176 -14.77 -60.56 1.41
N LEU A 177 -14.89 -59.81 0.31
CA LEU A 177 -15.70 -60.19 -0.85
C LEU A 177 -15.25 -61.54 -1.45
N SER A 178 -13.93 -61.77 -1.53
CA SER A 178 -13.37 -63.04 -1.99
C SER A 178 -13.75 -64.21 -1.07
N LYS A 179 -13.70 -63.99 0.24
CA LYS A 179 -14.12 -64.99 1.23
C LYS A 179 -15.63 -65.25 1.14
N GLU A 180 -16.45 -64.20 1.10
CA GLU A 180 -17.90 -64.27 0.96
C GLU A 180 -18.32 -65.04 -0.30
N LYS A 181 -17.62 -64.82 -1.42
CA LYS A 181 -17.85 -65.57 -2.67
C LYS A 181 -17.57 -67.06 -2.50
N LYS A 182 -16.47 -67.43 -1.84
CA LYS A 182 -16.14 -68.84 -1.56
C LYS A 182 -17.16 -69.48 -0.63
N ASP A 183 -17.56 -68.77 0.41
CA ASP A 183 -18.57 -69.25 1.37
C ASP A 183 -19.92 -69.45 0.67
N LYS A 184 -20.33 -68.52 -0.21
CA LYS A 184 -21.53 -68.65 -1.03
C LYS A 184 -21.48 -69.86 -1.98
N GLU A 185 -20.33 -70.10 -2.62
CA GLU A 185 -20.15 -71.26 -3.50
C GLU A 185 -20.19 -72.58 -2.72
N ALA A 186 -19.59 -72.62 -1.53
CA ALA A 186 -19.64 -73.76 -0.63
C ALA A 186 -21.08 -74.05 -0.17
N VAL A 187 -21.84 -73.02 0.26
CA VAL A 187 -23.25 -73.16 0.65
C VAL A 187 -24.09 -73.65 -0.52
N LYS A 188 -23.85 -73.14 -1.74
CA LYS A 188 -24.55 -73.60 -2.94
C LYS A 188 -24.30 -75.09 -3.21
N SER A 189 -23.04 -75.54 -3.14
CA SER A 189 -22.67 -76.94 -3.31
C SER A 189 -23.27 -77.86 -2.22
N GLN A 190 -23.29 -77.39 -0.98
CA GLN A 190 -23.94 -78.10 0.13
C GLN A 190 -25.46 -78.21 -0.09
N ALA A 191 -26.12 -77.14 -0.54
CA ALA A 191 -27.55 -77.15 -0.85
C ALA A 191 -27.88 -78.12 -2.00
N GLU A 192 -27.08 -78.13 -3.07
CA GLU A 192 -27.24 -79.08 -4.19
C GLU A 192 -27.05 -80.54 -3.74
N SER A 193 -26.06 -80.79 -2.88
CA SER A 193 -25.81 -82.13 -2.32
C SER A 193 -26.96 -82.59 -1.41
N LEU A 194 -27.46 -81.68 -0.56
CA LEU A 194 -28.61 -81.94 0.30
C LEU A 194 -29.86 -82.25 -0.51
N ASN A 195 -30.12 -81.50 -1.60
CA ASN A 195 -31.27 -81.73 -2.46
C ASN A 195 -31.24 -83.12 -3.11
N LYS A 196 -30.06 -83.60 -3.53
CA LYS A 196 -29.88 -84.97 -4.05
C LYS A 196 -30.19 -86.05 -3.01
N GLU A 197 -29.76 -85.85 -1.76
CA GLU A 197 -30.07 -86.79 -0.67
C GLU A 197 -31.56 -86.76 -0.31
N TYR A 198 -32.21 -85.59 -0.37
CA TYR A 198 -33.67 -85.48 -0.23
C TYR A 198 -34.41 -86.26 -1.33
N ASP A 199 -34.02 -86.09 -2.61
CA ASP A 199 -34.61 -86.81 -3.73
C ASP A 199 -34.46 -88.34 -3.56
N ARG A 200 -33.27 -88.78 -3.16
CA ARG A 200 -32.99 -90.20 -2.87
C ARG A 200 -33.85 -90.74 -1.75
N LEU A 201 -33.96 -90.02 -0.63
CA LEU A 201 -34.77 -90.42 0.51
C LEU A 201 -36.26 -90.47 0.15
N ALA A 202 -36.75 -89.52 -0.65
CA ALA A 202 -38.11 -89.51 -1.16
C ALA A 202 -38.40 -90.72 -2.07
N GLU A 203 -37.45 -91.10 -2.94
CA GLU A 203 -37.54 -92.34 -3.72
C GLU A 203 -37.59 -93.58 -2.83
N GLU A 204 -36.73 -93.69 -1.83
CA GLU A 204 -36.71 -94.82 -0.90
C GLU A 204 -38.03 -94.92 -0.11
N HIS A 205 -38.56 -93.78 0.39
CA HIS A 205 -39.87 -93.73 1.03
C HIS A 205 -40.98 -94.18 0.07
N SER A 206 -40.99 -93.72 -1.18
CA SER A 206 -41.97 -94.14 -2.20
C SER A 206 -41.90 -95.65 -2.46
N ARG A 207 -40.70 -96.22 -2.55
CA ARG A 207 -40.49 -97.67 -2.70
C ARG A 207 -40.98 -98.46 -1.48
N LEU A 208 -40.69 -97.99 -0.27
CA LEU A 208 -41.15 -98.62 0.97
C LEU A 208 -42.67 -98.55 1.12
N GLN A 209 -43.29 -97.39 0.81
CA GLN A 209 -44.74 -97.22 0.86
C GLN A 209 -45.46 -98.17 -0.10
N LYS A 210 -44.96 -98.34 -1.33
CA LYS A 210 -45.48 -99.35 -2.28
C LYS A 210 -45.41 -100.76 -1.71
N LYS A 211 -44.30 -101.14 -1.08
CA LYS A 211 -44.15 -102.47 -0.44
C LYS A 211 -45.16 -102.67 0.70
N VAL A 212 -45.39 -101.65 1.54
CA VAL A 212 -46.39 -101.71 2.62
C VAL A 212 -47.81 -101.81 2.07
N THR A 213 -48.17 -101.06 1.02
CA THR A 213 -49.49 -101.16 0.38
C THR A 213 -49.74 -102.54 -0.24
N ILE A 214 -48.71 -103.16 -0.84
CA ILE A 214 -48.79 -104.52 -1.37
C ILE A 214 -48.97 -105.55 -0.23
N ALA A 215 -48.21 -105.41 0.87
CA ALA A 215 -48.35 -106.29 2.03
C ALA A 215 -49.67 -106.11 2.80
N GLY A 216 -50.29 -104.93 2.74
CA GLY A 216 -51.62 -104.67 3.30
C GLY A 216 -52.79 -105.19 2.46
N GLY A 217 -52.54 -105.50 1.18
CA GLY A 217 -53.55 -106.05 0.26
C GLY A 217 -53.81 -107.56 0.42
N ASP A 218 -52.98 -108.26 1.18
CA ASP A 218 -53.04 -109.73 1.36
C ASP A 218 -53.94 -110.18 2.55
N LYS A 219 -54.80 -109.28 3.03
CA LYS A 219 -55.88 -109.59 3.98
C LYS A 219 -57.23 -109.12 3.42
N LYS A 220 -57.76 -109.81 2.41
CA LYS A 220 -59.20 -109.98 2.19
C LYS A 220 -59.48 -111.06 1.16
#